data_AF-A0A7K7RZZ9-F1
#
_entry.id   AF-A0A7K7RZZ9-F1
#
_cell.length_a   1.000
_cell.length_b   1.000
_cell.length_c   1.000
_cell.angle_alpha   90.00
_cell.angle_beta   90.00
_cell.angle_gamma   90.00
#
_symmetry.space_group_name_H-M   'P 1'
#
loop_
_entity.id
_entity.type
_entity.pdbx_description
1 polymer ?
#
loop_
_entity_poly.entity_id
_entity_poly.type
_entity_poly.pdbx_seq_one_letter_code
_entity_poly.pdbx_strand_id
1 'polypeptide(L)'
;MDLRCAWMLCALCLVLTVRAFTQERFKEAVLKQLGLSEVPKLHSRDLVDVVIPEHVKNKYISMLKRQRVKRRALPSLAGILRGIPGHAGEALYSDTTASHKLVFDMEGRIPKNSEVTMAELKLFKKPVDRANLPARQSHRPVSNARVSVYWVQQQHDGTNSTSLVDSRLVPIRESGWKSFDVTQAVHYWLRSKGREPMLLEVRIQGERLGSHASEMAKAVRFTSQDPRDKALGKPELVLYTLNLDDYGSSGDCREEAALGRSTCCRQKHYISLRDLPWVLEPAGFQAFRCSGGC
;
A
#
# COMPACT_ATOMS: atom_id res chain seq x y z
N MET A 1 -19.35 49.93 -5.91
CA MET A 1 -18.12 49.36 -5.31
C MET A 1 -17.99 47.98 -5.90
N ASP A 2 -17.23 47.94 -7.00
CA ASP A 2 -17.65 47.14 -8.15
C ASP A 2 -17.13 45.71 -8.07
N LEU A 3 -17.92 44.79 -8.62
CA LEU A 3 -17.59 43.37 -8.81
C LEU A 3 -16.21 43.17 -9.47
N ARG A 4 -15.78 44.16 -10.26
CA ARG A 4 -14.45 44.25 -10.88
C ARG A 4 -13.33 44.44 -9.84
N CYS A 5 -13.57 45.21 -8.80
CA CYS A 5 -12.61 45.43 -7.72
C CYS A 5 -12.41 44.16 -6.88
N ALA A 6 -13.50 43.43 -6.61
CA ALA A 6 -13.44 42.12 -5.93
C ALA A 6 -12.70 41.08 -6.77
N TRP A 7 -12.92 41.04 -8.09
CA TRP A 7 -12.18 40.14 -8.99
C TRP A 7 -10.70 40.50 -9.11
N MET A 8 -10.38 41.79 -9.16
CA MET A 8 -8.99 42.28 -9.18
C MET A 8 -8.27 41.98 -7.86
N LEU A 9 -8.93 42.12 -6.72
CA LEU A 9 -8.40 41.73 -5.41
C LEU A 9 -8.21 40.22 -5.30
N CYS A 10 -9.15 39.42 -5.82
CA CYS A 10 -9.06 37.96 -5.81
C CYS A 10 -7.94 37.46 -6.75
N ALA A 11 -7.75 38.10 -7.91
CA ALA A 11 -6.63 37.83 -8.81
C ALA A 11 -5.29 38.24 -8.19
N LEU A 12 -5.20 39.39 -7.52
CA LEU A 12 -4.01 39.79 -6.77
C LEU A 12 -3.69 38.80 -5.63
N CYS A 13 -4.70 38.34 -4.90
CA CYS A 13 -4.53 37.33 -3.86
C CYS A 13 -4.04 35.99 -4.41
N LEU A 14 -4.53 35.57 -5.58
CA LEU A 14 -4.04 34.34 -6.25
C LEU A 14 -2.59 34.49 -6.72
N VAL A 15 -2.19 35.65 -7.25
CA VAL A 15 -0.79 35.94 -7.62
C VAL A 15 0.12 35.96 -6.38
N LEU A 16 -0.36 36.42 -5.22
CA LEU A 16 0.40 36.43 -3.97
C LEU A 16 0.59 35.04 -3.33
N THR A 17 -0.24 34.04 -3.70
CA THR A 17 -0.15 32.68 -3.16
C THR A 17 0.79 31.75 -3.91
N VAL A 18 1.22 32.09 -5.13
CA VAL A 18 2.30 31.36 -5.80
C VAL A 18 3.60 32.10 -5.51
N ARG A 19 4.20 31.79 -4.36
CA ARG A 19 5.56 32.23 -4.03
C ARG A 19 6.54 31.53 -4.99
N ALA A 20 6.68 32.09 -6.19
CA ALA A 20 7.74 31.71 -7.11
C ALA A 20 9.08 31.93 -6.39
N PHE A 21 9.89 30.87 -6.34
CA PHE A 21 11.21 30.91 -5.74
C PHE A 21 12.13 31.69 -6.70
N THR A 22 12.31 32.99 -6.46
CA THR A 22 13.19 33.85 -7.26
C THR A 22 14.65 33.66 -6.84
N GLN A 23 15.59 33.87 -7.76
CA GLN A 23 17.03 33.74 -7.52
C GLN A 23 17.53 34.68 -6.40
N GLU A 24 16.93 35.86 -6.26
CA GLU A 24 17.22 36.80 -5.16
C GLU A 24 16.84 36.23 -3.79
N ARG A 25 15.68 35.58 -3.68
CA ARG A 25 15.26 34.92 -2.43
C ARG A 25 16.14 33.73 -2.09
N PHE A 26 16.65 33.02 -3.09
CA PHE A 26 17.63 31.97 -2.87
C PHE A 26 18.92 32.54 -2.27
N LYS A 27 19.44 33.64 -2.82
CA LYS A 27 20.64 34.33 -2.31
C LYS A 27 20.45 34.77 -0.85
N GLU A 28 19.33 35.40 -0.53
CA GLU A 28 19.01 35.81 0.85
C GLU A 28 18.93 34.61 1.81
N ALA A 29 18.28 33.52 1.39
CA ALA A 29 18.17 32.32 2.20
C ALA A 29 19.54 31.68 2.48
N VAL A 30 20.42 31.64 1.48
CA VAL A 30 21.79 31.13 1.61
C VAL A 30 22.60 31.98 2.58
N LEU A 31 22.57 33.31 2.44
CA LEU A 31 23.28 34.22 3.35
C LEU A 31 22.81 34.05 4.80
N LYS A 32 21.49 34.02 5.01
CA LYS A 32 20.89 33.79 6.33
C LYS A 32 21.31 32.44 6.93
N GLN A 33 21.35 31.38 6.13
CA GLN A 33 21.72 30.05 6.59
C GLN A 33 23.22 29.93 6.93
N LEU A 34 24.06 30.72 6.25
CA LEU A 34 25.49 30.84 6.53
C LEU A 34 25.81 31.84 7.65
N GLY A 35 24.81 32.55 8.19
CA GLY A 35 25.02 33.60 9.19
C GLY A 35 25.74 34.84 8.65
N LEU A 36 25.66 35.09 7.34
CA LEU A 36 26.27 36.22 6.66
C LEU A 36 25.23 37.32 6.44
N SER A 37 25.55 38.56 6.81
CA SER A 37 24.71 39.74 6.53
C SER A 37 24.89 40.26 5.10
N GLU A 38 26.09 40.09 4.55
CA GLU A 38 26.47 40.56 3.21
C GLU A 38 27.25 39.50 2.45
N VAL A 39 27.32 39.68 1.12
CA VAL A 39 28.09 38.80 0.25
C VAL A 39 29.59 38.98 0.49
N PRO A 40 30.35 37.90 0.74
CA PRO A 40 31.81 37.97 0.85
C PRO A 40 32.43 38.52 -0.44
N LYS A 41 33.35 39.47 -0.30
CA LYS A 41 34.10 40.03 -1.44
C LYS A 41 35.39 39.23 -1.63
N LEU A 42 35.41 38.38 -2.65
CA LEU A 42 36.65 37.73 -3.11
C LEU A 42 37.37 38.67 -4.08
N HIS A 43 38.69 38.84 -3.92
CA HIS A 43 39.47 39.63 -4.85
C HIS A 43 39.85 38.76 -6.05
N SER A 44 39.89 39.34 -7.25
CA SER A 44 40.22 38.58 -8.47
C SER A 44 41.58 37.89 -8.42
N ARG A 45 42.50 38.37 -7.56
CA ARG A 45 43.84 37.78 -7.31
C ARG A 45 43.74 36.42 -6.61
N ASP A 46 42.76 36.27 -5.73
CA ASP A 46 42.56 35.07 -4.92
C ASP A 46 41.93 33.93 -5.73
N LEU A 47 41.46 34.22 -6.95
CA LEU A 47 40.74 33.29 -7.83
C LEU A 47 41.62 32.67 -8.94
N VAL A 48 42.85 33.16 -9.15
CA VAL A 48 43.69 32.78 -10.29
C VAL A 48 44.25 31.36 -10.16
N ASP A 49 44.58 30.91 -8.93
CA ASP A 49 45.21 29.60 -8.66
C ASP A 49 44.48 28.80 -7.57
N VAL A 50 43.13 28.84 -7.56
CA VAL A 50 42.34 28.10 -6.56
C VAL A 50 42.36 26.61 -6.85
N VAL A 51 43.13 25.85 -6.07
CA VAL A 51 43.09 24.38 -6.05
C VAL A 51 42.24 23.92 -4.87
N ILE A 52 41.15 23.22 -5.16
CA ILE A 52 40.23 22.72 -4.14
C ILE A 52 40.72 21.37 -3.65
N PRO A 53 41.05 21.22 -2.34
CA PRO A 53 41.61 19.98 -1.83
C PRO A 53 40.69 18.78 -2.05
N GLU A 54 41.27 17.66 -2.48
CA GLU A 54 40.53 16.46 -2.87
C GLU A 54 39.66 15.89 -1.74
N HIS A 55 40.12 15.99 -0.48
CA HIS A 55 39.37 15.56 0.69
C HIS A 55 38.06 16.36 0.88
N VAL A 56 38.04 17.66 0.54
CA VAL A 56 36.84 18.51 0.62
C VAL A 56 35.83 18.08 -0.44
N LYS A 57 36.32 17.85 -1.67
CA LYS A 57 35.50 17.36 -2.78
C LYS A 57 34.88 15.99 -2.46
N ASN A 58 35.68 15.06 -1.93
CA ASN A 58 35.22 13.73 -1.54
C ASN A 58 34.19 13.79 -0.41
N LYS A 59 34.41 14.66 0.59
CA LYS A 59 33.44 14.89 1.66
C LYS A 59 32.10 15.40 1.11
N TYR A 60 32.12 16.38 0.21
CA TYR A 60 30.91 16.88 -0.45
C TYR A 60 30.16 15.78 -1.21
N ILE A 61 30.86 14.99 -2.03
CA ILE A 61 30.27 13.86 -2.78
C ILE A 61 29.66 12.82 -1.82
N SER A 62 30.32 12.54 -0.69
CA SER A 62 29.82 11.61 0.32
C SER A 62 28.51 12.08 0.98
N MET A 63 28.38 13.38 1.22
CA MET A 63 27.18 13.98 1.81
C MET A 63 25.99 13.92 0.84
N LEU A 64 26.23 14.17 -0.46
CA LEU A 64 25.22 14.02 -1.51
C LEU A 64 24.66 12.60 -1.60
N LYS A 65 25.53 11.58 -1.52
CA LYS A 65 25.11 10.17 -1.55
C LYS A 65 24.24 9.80 -0.34
N ARG A 66 24.57 10.27 0.87
CA ARG A 66 23.81 9.99 2.10
C ARG A 66 22.41 10.59 2.11
N GLN A 67 22.23 11.79 1.55
CA GLN A 67 20.93 12.46 1.53
C GLN A 67 19.90 11.76 0.64
N ARG A 68 20.32 11.09 -0.45
CA ARG A 68 19.41 10.33 -1.32
C ARG A 68 18.73 9.14 -0.63
N VAL A 69 19.33 8.61 0.43
CA VAL A 69 18.87 7.36 1.07
C VAL A 69 17.85 7.60 2.19
N LYS A 70 17.92 8.75 2.88
CA LYS A 70 17.22 8.95 4.18
C LYS A 70 15.83 9.59 4.13
N ARG A 71 15.36 10.09 2.99
CA ARG A 71 14.04 10.76 2.87
C ARG A 71 13.09 9.94 2.02
N ARG A 72 12.65 8.80 2.53
CA ARG A 72 11.54 8.04 1.95
C ARG A 72 10.41 8.03 2.98
N ALA A 73 9.34 8.77 2.68
CA ALA A 73 8.15 8.86 3.51
C ALA A 73 7.43 7.50 3.61
N LEU A 74 6.58 7.36 4.63
CA LEU A 74 5.65 6.24 4.78
C LEU A 74 4.76 6.10 3.52
N PRO A 75 4.26 4.90 3.21
CA PRO A 75 3.46 4.68 2.00
C PRO A 75 2.22 5.55 1.99
N SER A 76 1.81 6.01 0.80
CA SER A 76 0.44 6.51 0.66
C SER A 76 -0.54 5.34 0.79
N LEU A 77 -1.65 5.56 1.48
CA LEU A 77 -2.73 4.59 1.63
C LEU A 77 -3.27 4.11 0.26
N ALA A 78 -3.22 4.98 -0.76
CA ALA A 78 -3.57 4.64 -2.14
C ALA A 78 -2.63 3.61 -2.81
N GLY A 79 -1.37 3.55 -2.41
CA GLY A 79 -0.42 2.52 -2.85
C GLY A 79 -0.74 1.16 -2.23
N ILE A 80 -1.09 1.15 -0.94
CA ILE A 80 -1.52 -0.05 -0.20
C ILE A 80 -2.84 -0.58 -0.77
N LEU A 81 -3.80 0.28 -1.12
CA LEU A 81 -5.13 -0.12 -1.59
C LEU A 81 -5.18 -0.68 -3.02
N ARG A 82 -4.05 -0.73 -3.76
CA ARG A 82 -4.00 -1.45 -5.05
C ARG A 82 -3.91 -2.95 -4.78
N GLY A 83 -5.02 -3.53 -4.35
CA GLY A 83 -5.15 -4.96 -4.15
C GLY A 83 -4.91 -5.72 -5.45
N ILE A 84 -4.01 -6.69 -5.45
CA ILE A 84 -3.82 -7.63 -6.56
C ILE A 84 -4.82 -8.76 -6.35
N PRO A 85 -5.81 -8.94 -7.24
CA PRO A 85 -6.72 -10.06 -7.16
C PRO A 85 -5.96 -11.34 -7.47
N GLY A 86 -6.01 -12.28 -6.54
CA GLY A 86 -5.50 -13.61 -6.75
C GLY A 86 -6.43 -14.46 -7.62
N HIS A 87 -5.90 -15.08 -8.68
CA HIS A 87 -6.57 -16.18 -9.36
C HIS A 87 -6.88 -17.37 -8.41
N ALA A 88 -8.02 -18.03 -8.59
CA ALA A 88 -8.30 -19.28 -7.88
C ALA A 88 -7.46 -20.39 -8.54
N GLY A 89 -6.63 -21.10 -7.76
CA GLY A 89 -6.02 -22.34 -8.22
C GLY A 89 -7.07 -23.46 -8.28
N GLU A 90 -6.79 -24.51 -9.04
CA GLU A 90 -7.65 -25.69 -9.09
C GLU A 90 -7.57 -26.47 -7.76
N ALA A 91 -8.73 -26.84 -7.22
CA ALA A 91 -8.85 -27.39 -5.88
C ALA A 91 -8.94 -28.93 -5.87
N LEU A 92 -8.22 -29.55 -4.95
CA LEU A 92 -8.50 -30.91 -4.47
C LEU A 92 -9.62 -30.85 -3.43
N TYR A 93 -10.78 -31.38 -3.80
CA TYR A 93 -12.03 -31.28 -3.07
C TYR A 93 -12.12 -32.36 -1.97
N SER A 94 -12.30 -31.96 -0.70
CA SER A 94 -12.93 -32.83 0.30
C SER A 94 -14.09 -32.06 0.91
N ASP A 95 -15.31 -32.41 0.49
CA ASP A 95 -16.51 -31.74 0.98
C ASP A 95 -16.99 -32.38 2.27
N THR A 96 -17.01 -31.61 3.34
CA THR A 96 -18.06 -31.79 4.33
C THR A 96 -18.80 -30.48 4.45
N THR A 97 -20.10 -30.51 4.75
CA THR A 97 -20.92 -29.29 4.92
C THR A 97 -20.34 -28.30 5.96
N ALA A 98 -19.40 -28.75 6.79
CA ALA A 98 -18.77 -27.98 7.85
C ALA A 98 -17.32 -27.55 7.54
N SER A 99 -16.64 -28.12 6.53
CA SER A 99 -15.27 -27.74 6.19
C SER A 99 -15.01 -27.78 4.69
N HIS A 100 -14.36 -26.72 4.19
CA HIS A 100 -14.00 -26.58 2.79
C HIS A 100 -12.53 -26.15 2.69
N LYS A 101 -11.79 -26.75 1.76
CA LYS A 101 -10.39 -26.39 1.48
C LYS A 101 -10.32 -25.54 0.23
N LEU A 102 -9.48 -24.51 0.27
CA LEU A 102 -9.24 -23.57 -0.81
C LEU A 102 -7.75 -23.58 -1.14
N VAL A 103 -7.44 -23.64 -2.42
CA VAL A 103 -6.06 -23.68 -2.93
C VAL A 103 -5.81 -22.41 -3.75
N PHE A 104 -4.77 -21.66 -3.38
CA PHE A 104 -4.36 -20.47 -4.09
C PHE A 104 -2.95 -20.65 -4.62
N ASP A 105 -2.81 -20.62 -5.94
CA ASP A 105 -1.50 -20.45 -6.55
C ASP A 105 -0.99 -19.04 -6.25
N MET A 106 0.22 -18.91 -5.72
CA MET A 106 0.79 -17.64 -5.31
C MET A 106 1.94 -17.21 -6.23
N GLU A 107 2.28 -18.03 -7.23
CA GLU A 107 3.36 -17.73 -8.17
C GLU A 107 3.04 -16.44 -8.95
N GLY A 108 4.03 -15.54 -9.03
CA GLY A 108 3.91 -14.28 -9.76
C GLY A 108 2.93 -13.25 -9.17
N ARG A 109 2.26 -13.52 -8.03
CA ARG A 109 1.26 -12.60 -7.46
C ARG A 109 1.82 -11.48 -6.63
N ILE A 110 2.94 -11.74 -5.98
CA ILE A 110 3.65 -10.74 -5.18
C ILE A 110 4.77 -10.19 -6.06
N PRO A 111 4.69 -8.92 -6.49
CA PRO A 111 5.73 -8.31 -7.30
C PRO A 111 7.11 -8.39 -6.64
N LYS A 112 8.16 -8.38 -7.46
CA LYS A 112 9.53 -8.24 -6.96
C LYS A 112 9.67 -6.92 -6.19
N ASN A 113 10.51 -6.92 -5.16
CA ASN A 113 10.72 -5.76 -4.28
C ASN A 113 9.42 -5.22 -3.65
N SER A 114 8.42 -6.07 -3.43
CA SER A 114 7.20 -5.69 -2.73
C SER A 114 7.04 -6.45 -1.42
N GLU A 115 6.43 -5.81 -0.45
CA GLU A 115 6.07 -6.38 0.85
C GLU A 115 4.55 -6.52 0.94
N VAL A 116 4.06 -7.66 1.44
CA VAL A 116 2.62 -7.83 1.71
C VAL A 116 2.29 -7.12 3.00
N THR A 117 1.38 -6.14 2.93
CA THR A 117 0.94 -5.35 4.10
C THR A 117 -0.37 -5.87 4.69
N MET A 118 -1.26 -6.38 3.85
CA MET A 118 -2.55 -6.93 4.25
C MET A 118 -3.01 -7.95 3.21
N ALA A 119 -3.77 -8.95 3.63
CA ALA A 119 -4.42 -9.90 2.73
C ALA A 119 -5.83 -10.22 3.21
N GLU A 120 -6.78 -10.25 2.29
CA GLU A 120 -8.18 -10.57 2.57
C GLU A 120 -8.63 -11.78 1.75
N LEU A 121 -9.24 -12.76 2.41
CA LEU A 121 -10.00 -13.82 1.76
C LEU A 121 -11.46 -13.38 1.64
N LYS A 122 -11.95 -13.23 0.42
CA LYS A 122 -13.35 -12.88 0.11
C LYS A 122 -14.11 -14.13 -0.32
N LEU A 123 -15.15 -14.47 0.43
CA LEU A 123 -16.04 -15.59 0.17
C LEU A 123 -17.47 -15.09 -0.01
N PHE A 124 -18.19 -15.62 -1.00
CA PHE A 124 -19.61 -15.32 -1.16
C PHE A 124 -20.45 -16.34 -0.39
N LYS A 125 -21.25 -15.87 0.58
CA LYS A 125 -22.20 -16.72 1.30
C LYS A 125 -23.46 -16.92 0.47
N LYS A 126 -23.77 -18.18 0.14
CA LYS A 126 -24.96 -18.57 -0.61
C LYS A 126 -26.24 -18.21 0.17
N PRO A 127 -27.34 -17.86 -0.53
CA PRO A 127 -28.63 -17.69 0.09
C PRO A 127 -29.06 -19.02 0.74
N VAL A 128 -29.68 -18.92 1.90
CA VAL A 128 -30.19 -20.08 2.63
C VAL A 128 -31.66 -20.23 2.31
N ASP A 129 -32.06 -21.43 1.88
CA ASP A 129 -33.47 -21.77 1.79
C ASP A 129 -34.06 -21.90 3.20
N ARG A 130 -35.08 -21.08 3.48
CA ARG A 130 -35.73 -21.03 4.80
C ARG A 130 -36.44 -22.34 5.13
N ALA A 131 -36.87 -23.11 4.12
CA ALA A 131 -37.50 -24.41 4.31
C ALA A 131 -36.55 -25.45 4.90
N ASN A 132 -35.24 -25.30 4.66
CA ASN A 132 -34.20 -26.23 5.11
C ASN A 132 -33.63 -25.86 6.50
N LEU A 133 -34.14 -24.80 7.13
CA LEU A 133 -33.70 -24.42 8.47
C LEU A 133 -34.41 -25.26 9.54
N PRO A 134 -33.68 -25.75 10.57
CA PRO A 134 -34.29 -26.40 11.72
C PRO A 134 -35.41 -25.56 12.33
N ALA A 135 -36.44 -26.23 12.87
CA ALA A 135 -37.56 -25.58 13.53
C ALA A 135 -37.07 -24.61 14.62
N ARG A 136 -37.72 -23.45 14.70
CA ARG A 136 -37.32 -22.35 15.55
C ARG A 136 -37.53 -22.73 17.03
N GLN A 137 -36.44 -22.90 17.79
CA GLN A 137 -36.53 -23.10 19.24
C GLN A 137 -36.67 -21.74 19.93
N SER A 138 -37.85 -21.47 20.52
CA SER A 138 -38.17 -20.17 21.14
C SER A 138 -37.22 -19.80 22.28
N HIS A 139 -36.72 -20.78 23.02
CA HIS A 139 -35.91 -20.55 24.22
C HIS A 139 -34.42 -20.33 23.95
N ARG A 140 -33.91 -20.61 22.74
CA ARG A 140 -32.49 -20.44 22.37
C ARG A 140 -32.34 -20.07 20.90
N PRO A 141 -32.62 -18.82 20.52
CA PRO A 141 -32.45 -18.38 19.14
C PRO A 141 -30.96 -18.41 18.76
N VAL A 142 -30.66 -19.06 17.63
CA VAL A 142 -29.32 -19.05 17.01
C VAL A 142 -29.38 -18.18 15.75
N SER A 143 -28.69 -17.05 15.78
CA SER A 143 -28.62 -16.10 14.67
C SER A 143 -27.33 -16.21 13.86
N ASN A 144 -26.25 -16.63 14.50
CA ASN A 144 -24.91 -16.63 13.90
C ASN A 144 -24.28 -18.03 13.91
N ALA A 145 -23.38 -18.23 12.96
CA ALA A 145 -22.43 -19.33 12.96
C ALA A 145 -21.01 -18.77 13.09
N ARG A 146 -20.11 -19.53 13.70
CA ARG A 146 -18.68 -19.20 13.74
C ARG A 146 -18.03 -19.75 12.48
N VAL A 147 -17.37 -18.87 11.73
CA VAL A 147 -16.57 -19.23 10.56
C VAL A 147 -15.12 -18.95 10.89
N SER A 148 -14.31 -19.99 10.87
CA SER A 148 -12.88 -19.94 11.20
C SER A 148 -12.06 -20.32 9.98
N VAL A 149 -11.05 -19.53 9.66
CA VAL A 149 -10.11 -19.77 8.56
C VAL A 149 -8.79 -20.26 9.14
N TYR A 150 -8.29 -21.36 8.63
CA TYR A 150 -7.04 -21.99 9.04
C TYR A 150 -6.05 -22.02 7.88
N TRP A 151 -4.79 -21.72 8.19
CA TRP A 151 -3.65 -22.02 7.33
C TRP A 151 -3.32 -23.51 7.44
N VAL A 152 -3.12 -24.18 6.30
CA VAL A 152 -2.77 -25.61 6.27
C VAL A 152 -1.37 -25.75 5.69
N GLN A 153 -0.46 -26.29 6.50
CA GLN A 153 0.88 -26.68 6.09
C GLN A 153 0.93 -28.19 5.90
N GLN A 154 1.24 -28.63 4.69
CA GLN A 154 1.44 -30.05 4.38
C GLN A 154 2.86 -30.44 4.79
N GLN A 155 2.99 -31.30 5.80
CA GLN A 155 4.29 -31.79 6.25
C GLN A 155 4.73 -32.99 5.40
N HIS A 156 6.04 -33.17 5.20
CA HIS A 156 6.59 -34.31 4.45
C HIS A 156 6.19 -35.67 5.03
N ASP A 157 5.85 -35.71 6.32
CA ASP A 157 5.42 -36.91 7.05
C ASP A 157 3.95 -37.28 6.79
N GLY A 158 3.24 -36.51 5.95
CA GLY A 158 1.83 -36.73 5.60
C GLY A 158 0.84 -36.17 6.63
N THR A 159 1.32 -35.59 7.74
CA THR A 159 0.49 -34.88 8.72
C THR A 159 0.23 -33.44 8.28
N ASN A 160 -1.04 -33.03 8.29
CA ASN A 160 -1.41 -31.65 8.02
C ASN A 160 -1.34 -30.84 9.32
N SER A 161 -0.42 -29.88 9.40
CA SER A 161 -0.40 -28.91 10.50
C SER A 161 -1.34 -27.75 10.15
N THR A 162 -2.32 -27.47 11.02
CA THR A 162 -3.29 -26.40 10.79
C THR A 162 -3.16 -25.31 11.84
N SER A 163 -3.09 -24.04 11.43
CA SER A 163 -3.02 -22.87 12.32
C SER A 163 -4.22 -21.96 12.10
N LEU A 164 -4.90 -21.52 13.16
CA LEU A 164 -6.01 -20.58 13.05
C LEU A 164 -5.50 -19.20 12.63
N VAL A 165 -6.15 -18.59 11.65
CA VAL A 165 -5.76 -17.29 11.07
C VAL A 165 -6.78 -16.21 11.44
N ASP A 166 -8.07 -16.48 11.20
CA ASP A 166 -9.16 -15.57 11.54
C ASP A 166 -10.39 -16.37 11.97
N SER A 167 -11.24 -15.78 12.80
CA SER A 167 -12.50 -16.38 13.25
C SER A 167 -13.55 -15.30 13.47
N ARG A 168 -14.69 -15.41 12.78
CA ARG A 168 -15.75 -14.40 12.82
C ARG A 168 -17.12 -15.03 12.98
N LEU A 169 -18.03 -14.29 13.62
CA LEU A 169 -19.45 -14.64 13.66
C LEU A 169 -20.14 -14.11 12.39
N VAL A 170 -20.77 -15.01 11.65
CA VAL A 170 -21.48 -14.69 10.41
C VAL A 170 -22.97 -14.95 10.60
N PRO A 171 -23.84 -13.98 10.27
CA PRO A 171 -25.30 -14.18 10.33
C PRO A 171 -25.75 -15.30 9.39
N ILE A 172 -26.54 -16.24 9.91
CA ILE A 172 -26.96 -17.43 9.15
C ILE A 172 -27.93 -17.08 8.02
N ARG A 173 -28.81 -16.10 8.25
CA ARG A 173 -29.92 -15.78 7.34
C ARG A 173 -29.56 -14.82 6.20
N GLU A 174 -28.42 -14.15 6.29
CA GLU A 174 -27.99 -13.13 5.32
C GLU A 174 -27.05 -13.71 4.27
N SER A 175 -27.26 -13.44 2.99
CA SER A 175 -26.31 -13.77 1.92
C SER A 175 -25.35 -12.61 1.64
N GLY A 176 -24.29 -12.88 0.89
CA GLY A 176 -23.39 -11.84 0.38
C GLY A 176 -21.92 -12.09 0.68
N TRP A 177 -21.08 -11.13 0.29
CA TRP A 177 -19.64 -11.20 0.47
C TRP A 177 -19.24 -11.08 1.94
N LYS A 178 -18.32 -11.95 2.36
CA LYS A 178 -17.68 -11.92 3.68
C LYS A 178 -16.17 -11.93 3.46
N SER A 179 -15.48 -10.99 4.12
CA SER A 179 -14.02 -10.88 4.11
C SER A 179 -13.43 -11.38 5.43
N PHE A 180 -12.32 -12.12 5.32
CA PHE A 180 -11.53 -12.64 6.43
C PHE A 180 -10.10 -12.15 6.28
N ASP A 181 -9.48 -11.73 7.37
CA ASP A 181 -8.09 -11.31 7.36
C ASP A 181 -7.20 -12.56 7.30
N VAL A 182 -6.44 -12.70 6.23
CA VAL A 182 -5.52 -13.84 6.04
C VAL A 182 -4.07 -13.40 5.91
N THR A 183 -3.76 -12.20 6.38
CA THR A 183 -2.43 -11.59 6.32
C THR A 183 -1.37 -12.51 6.95
N GLN A 184 -1.67 -13.08 8.12
CA GLN A 184 -0.74 -14.00 8.79
C GLN A 184 -0.48 -15.27 7.96
N ALA A 185 -1.50 -15.81 7.29
CA ALA A 185 -1.35 -17.00 6.45
C ALA A 185 -0.40 -16.74 5.26
N VAL A 186 -0.51 -15.56 4.64
CA VAL A 186 0.41 -15.17 3.57
C VAL A 186 1.85 -15.04 4.09
N HIS A 187 2.04 -14.50 5.29
CA HIS A 187 3.37 -14.46 5.92
C HIS A 187 3.92 -15.84 6.29
N TYR A 188 3.08 -16.78 6.74
CA TYR A 188 3.50 -18.18 6.96
C TYR A 188 3.96 -18.82 5.65
N TRP A 189 3.20 -18.64 4.58
CA TRP A 189 3.52 -19.16 3.24
C TRP A 189 4.81 -18.56 2.67
N LEU A 190 5.03 -17.25 2.81
CA LEU A 190 6.26 -16.59 2.38
C LEU A 190 7.51 -17.15 3.08
N ARG A 191 7.38 -17.58 4.34
CA ARG A 191 8.47 -18.21 5.10
C ARG A 191 8.78 -19.65 4.67
N SER A 192 7.78 -20.38 4.17
CA SER A 192 7.92 -21.78 3.75
C SER A 192 8.52 -21.96 2.34
N LYS A 193 9.38 -21.02 1.92
CA LYS A 193 10.07 -20.98 0.60
C LYS A 193 9.17 -20.81 -0.63
N GLY A 194 7.86 -20.59 -0.47
CA GLY A 194 6.96 -20.09 -1.52
C GLY A 194 6.85 -20.93 -2.80
N ARG A 195 7.18 -22.23 -2.77
CA ARG A 195 7.13 -23.12 -3.95
C ARG A 195 5.85 -23.95 -4.04
N GLU A 196 5.13 -24.11 -2.93
CA GLU A 196 3.88 -24.86 -2.87
C GLU A 196 2.69 -23.89 -2.94
N PRO A 197 1.52 -24.32 -3.43
CA PRO A 197 0.33 -23.49 -3.37
C PRO A 197 -0.06 -23.19 -1.91
N MET A 198 -0.71 -22.06 -1.71
CA MET A 198 -1.22 -21.65 -0.40
C MET A 198 -2.56 -22.36 -0.13
N LEU A 199 -2.63 -23.19 0.92
CA LEU A 199 -3.85 -23.90 1.32
C LEU A 199 -4.52 -23.22 2.53
N LEU A 200 -5.81 -22.93 2.38
CA LEU A 200 -6.66 -22.43 3.46
C LEU A 200 -7.82 -23.38 3.70
N GLU A 201 -8.12 -23.67 4.96
CA GLU A 201 -9.29 -24.45 5.36
C GLU A 201 -10.30 -23.56 6.07
N VAL A 202 -11.52 -23.50 5.55
CA VAL A 202 -12.63 -22.76 6.15
C VAL A 202 -13.52 -23.74 6.90
N ARG A 203 -13.60 -23.59 8.21
CA ARG A 203 -14.43 -24.41 9.10
C ARG A 203 -15.62 -23.61 9.64
N ILE A 204 -16.79 -24.22 9.60
CA ILE A 204 -18.06 -23.65 10.00
C ILE A 204 -18.56 -24.41 11.21
N GLN A 205 -18.81 -23.70 12.31
CA GLN A 205 -19.24 -24.26 13.59
C GLN A 205 -20.40 -23.46 14.16
N GLY A 206 -21.16 -24.08 15.06
CA GLY A 206 -22.14 -23.35 15.87
C GLY A 206 -21.45 -22.26 16.69
N GLU A 207 -22.11 -21.11 16.87
CA GLU A 207 -21.63 -20.05 17.78
C GLU A 207 -21.41 -20.61 19.21
N ARG A 208 -22.23 -21.60 19.59
CA ARG A 208 -22.26 -22.23 20.91
C ARG A 208 -22.26 -23.74 20.76
N LEU A 209 -21.80 -24.41 21.82
CA LEU A 209 -21.88 -25.86 21.91
C LEU A 209 -23.34 -26.30 22.04
N GLY A 210 -23.76 -27.23 21.18
CA GLY A 210 -25.10 -27.81 21.21
C GLY A 210 -25.59 -28.25 19.83
N SER A 211 -26.38 -29.33 19.80
CA SER A 211 -26.90 -29.92 18.55
C SER A 211 -27.64 -28.89 17.69
N HIS A 212 -28.56 -28.10 18.28
CA HIS A 212 -29.31 -27.09 17.54
C HIS A 212 -28.41 -26.03 16.87
N ALA A 213 -27.42 -25.50 17.59
CA ALA A 213 -26.50 -24.50 17.04
C ALA A 213 -25.61 -25.08 15.93
N SER A 214 -25.18 -26.34 16.07
CA SER A 214 -24.44 -27.06 15.04
C SER A 214 -25.28 -27.32 13.79
N GLU A 215 -26.53 -27.75 13.93
CA GLU A 215 -27.45 -27.93 12.79
C GLU A 215 -27.74 -26.60 12.08
N MET A 216 -27.96 -25.53 12.86
CA MET A 216 -28.14 -24.18 12.31
C MET A 216 -26.90 -23.70 11.54
N ALA A 217 -25.68 -24.06 11.99
CA ALA A 217 -24.44 -23.70 11.32
C ALA A 217 -24.24 -24.43 9.98
N LYS A 218 -24.72 -25.67 9.82
CA LYS A 218 -24.67 -26.42 8.55
C LYS A 218 -25.44 -25.74 7.40
N ALA A 219 -26.36 -24.82 7.74
CA ALA A 219 -27.06 -24.02 6.75
C ALA A 219 -26.15 -22.95 6.10
N VAL A 220 -25.05 -22.56 6.75
CA VAL A 220 -24.10 -21.61 6.18
C VAL A 220 -23.24 -22.32 5.14
N ARG A 221 -23.37 -21.87 3.89
CA ARG A 221 -22.58 -22.38 2.76
C ARG A 221 -21.94 -21.21 2.02
N PHE A 222 -20.66 -21.35 1.72
CA PHE A 222 -19.93 -20.42 0.87
C PHE A 222 -19.81 -20.97 -0.55
N THR A 223 -19.53 -20.11 -1.52
CA THR A 223 -19.11 -20.54 -2.86
C THR A 223 -17.78 -21.26 -2.78
N SER A 224 -17.65 -22.30 -3.59
CA SER A 224 -16.42 -23.09 -3.71
C SER A 224 -15.63 -22.66 -4.95
N GLN A 225 -14.46 -23.29 -5.15
CA GLN A 225 -13.68 -23.15 -6.39
C GLN A 225 -14.23 -24.04 -7.52
N ASP A 226 -15.36 -24.75 -7.31
CA ASP A 226 -16.01 -25.57 -8.34
C ASP A 226 -16.57 -24.69 -9.47
N PRO A 227 -16.35 -25.05 -10.75
CA PRO A 227 -16.93 -24.35 -11.90
C PRO A 227 -18.46 -24.15 -11.82
N ARG A 228 -19.19 -25.05 -11.16
CA ARG A 228 -20.65 -24.97 -10.96
C ARG A 228 -21.08 -23.79 -10.11
N ASP A 229 -20.20 -23.28 -9.26
CA ASP A 229 -20.45 -22.13 -8.38
C ASP A 229 -20.08 -20.78 -9.02
N LYS A 230 -19.56 -20.75 -10.27
CA LYS A 230 -19.09 -19.53 -10.95
C LYS A 230 -20.14 -18.42 -11.02
N ALA A 231 -21.42 -18.77 -11.14
CA ALA A 231 -22.52 -17.80 -11.27
C ALA A 231 -22.71 -16.91 -10.03
N LEU A 232 -22.29 -17.38 -8.84
CA LEU A 232 -22.49 -16.67 -7.57
C LEU A 232 -21.25 -15.92 -7.07
N GLY A 233 -20.10 -16.08 -7.74
CA GLY A 233 -18.83 -15.46 -7.36
C GLY A 233 -17.84 -16.47 -6.76
N LYS A 234 -16.64 -16.51 -7.33
CA LYS A 234 -15.55 -17.40 -6.88
C LYS A 234 -14.90 -16.86 -5.59
N PRO A 235 -14.34 -17.73 -4.72
CA PRO A 235 -13.43 -17.29 -3.66
C PRO A 235 -12.25 -16.49 -4.22
N GLU A 236 -11.98 -15.33 -3.63
CA GLU A 236 -10.89 -14.43 -4.06
C GLU A 236 -9.94 -14.13 -2.90
N LEU A 237 -8.65 -14.28 -3.15
CA LEU A 237 -7.59 -13.85 -2.24
C LEU A 237 -7.06 -12.51 -2.74
N VAL A 238 -7.32 -11.43 -2.01
CA VAL A 238 -6.89 -10.08 -2.37
C VAL A 238 -5.64 -9.72 -1.57
N LEU A 239 -4.54 -9.42 -2.25
CA LEU A 239 -3.27 -9.07 -1.63
C LEU A 239 -3.03 -7.57 -1.75
N TYR A 240 -2.80 -6.89 -0.63
CA TYR A 240 -2.43 -5.49 -0.59
C TYR A 240 -0.91 -5.40 -0.38
N THR A 241 -0.20 -5.08 -1.45
CA THR A 241 1.25 -5.03 -1.47
C THR A 241 1.77 -3.60 -1.49
N LEU A 242 2.92 -3.43 -0.86
CA LEU A 242 3.68 -2.20 -0.83
C LEU A 242 4.90 -2.38 -1.71
N ASN A 243 4.99 -1.63 -2.80
CA ASN A 243 6.20 -1.58 -3.60
C ASN A 243 7.29 -0.79 -2.85
N LEU A 244 8.41 -1.44 -2.54
CA LEU A 244 9.54 -0.82 -1.83
C LEU A 244 10.30 0.18 -2.72
N ASP A 245 10.17 0.08 -4.05
CA ASP A 245 10.75 1.07 -4.98
C ASP A 245 9.95 2.39 -4.97
N ASP A 246 8.62 2.30 -4.80
CA ASP A 246 7.70 3.44 -4.68
C ASP A 246 7.57 3.96 -3.25
N TYR A 247 8.16 3.24 -2.29
CA TYR A 247 8.21 3.66 -0.89
C TYR A 247 8.98 4.99 -0.79
N GLY A 248 8.26 6.11 -0.73
CA GLY A 248 8.79 7.37 -0.25
C GLY A 248 8.68 8.65 -1.09
N SER A 249 7.86 8.73 -2.13
CA SER A 249 7.36 9.97 -2.80
C SER A 249 6.71 9.55 -4.11
N SER A 250 5.87 10.39 -4.74
CA SER A 250 5.32 10.26 -6.10
C SER A 250 6.37 10.12 -7.22
N GLY A 251 7.62 9.85 -6.88
CA GLY A 251 8.78 9.96 -7.74
C GLY A 251 9.05 11.39 -8.17
N ASP A 252 9.96 11.52 -9.15
CA ASP A 252 10.10 12.75 -9.92
C ASP A 252 8.92 12.87 -10.90
N CYS A 253 8.46 14.10 -11.18
CA CYS A 253 7.40 14.34 -12.17
C CYS A 253 7.80 13.73 -13.53
N ARG A 254 6.91 12.92 -14.13
CA ARG A 254 7.10 12.41 -15.50
C ARG A 254 6.88 13.55 -16.49
N GLU A 255 7.64 13.57 -17.59
CA GLU A 255 7.60 14.67 -18.58
C GLU A 255 6.19 14.87 -19.18
N GLU A 256 5.39 13.82 -19.28
CA GLU A 256 4.01 13.85 -19.78
C GLU A 256 2.98 14.44 -18.78
N ALA A 257 3.35 14.60 -17.51
CA ALA A 257 2.46 15.17 -16.48
C ALA A 257 2.40 16.71 -16.51
N ALA A 258 3.18 17.35 -17.37
CA ALA A 258 3.26 18.81 -17.48
C ALA A 258 2.03 19.46 -18.14
N LEU A 259 1.11 18.67 -18.70
CA LEU A 259 0.01 19.15 -19.56
C LEU A 259 -1.39 19.16 -18.92
N GLY A 260 -1.53 18.83 -17.63
CA GLY A 260 -2.79 19.12 -16.93
C GLY A 260 -3.12 18.16 -15.80
N ARG A 261 -3.18 18.73 -14.58
CA ARG A 261 -3.68 18.11 -13.33
C ARG A 261 -2.98 16.81 -12.93
N SER A 262 -1.68 16.88 -12.67
CA SER A 262 -1.00 15.84 -11.91
C SER A 262 -1.13 16.09 -10.40
N THR A 263 -1.27 15.00 -9.65
CA THR A 263 -1.01 14.96 -8.21
C THR A 263 0.36 15.54 -7.88
N CYS A 264 0.52 16.10 -6.67
CA CYS A 264 1.79 16.68 -6.22
C CYS A 264 2.98 15.72 -6.44
N CYS A 265 3.99 16.19 -7.18
CA CYS A 265 5.19 15.45 -7.56
C CYS A 265 6.46 16.30 -7.39
N ARG A 266 7.62 15.65 -7.36
CA ARG A 266 8.93 16.31 -7.21
C ARG A 266 9.51 16.65 -8.59
N GLN A 267 9.67 17.92 -8.93
CA GLN A 267 10.27 18.35 -10.18
C GLN A 267 11.75 18.69 -10.01
N LYS A 268 12.58 18.23 -10.95
CA LYS A 268 14.01 18.60 -11.03
C LYS A 268 14.15 20.11 -11.31
N HIS A 269 14.97 20.79 -10.52
CA HIS A 269 15.29 22.20 -10.73
C HIS A 269 16.78 22.42 -10.46
N TYR A 270 17.57 22.69 -11.49
CA TYR A 270 19.01 22.91 -11.33
C TYR A 270 19.27 24.36 -10.91
N ILE A 271 20.05 24.56 -9.85
CA ILE A 271 20.46 25.89 -9.39
C ILE A 271 21.91 26.10 -9.79
N SER A 272 22.14 27.07 -10.67
CA SER A 272 23.48 27.55 -11.03
C SER A 272 24.00 28.48 -9.94
N LEU A 273 25.22 28.27 -9.49
CA LEU A 273 25.92 29.14 -8.54
C LEU A 273 26.95 30.04 -9.24
N ARG A 274 27.05 29.97 -10.57
CA ARG A 274 27.97 30.81 -11.37
C ARG A 274 27.71 32.30 -11.20
N ASP A 275 26.46 32.68 -10.92
CA ASP A 275 26.07 34.07 -10.67
C ASP A 275 26.41 34.54 -9.24
N LEU A 276 26.96 33.63 -8.41
CA LEU A 276 27.44 33.90 -7.06
C LEU A 276 28.97 33.70 -7.03
N PRO A 277 29.75 34.71 -7.46
CA PRO A 277 31.19 34.58 -7.69
C PRO A 277 32.01 34.31 -6.42
N TRP A 278 31.39 34.44 -5.24
CA TRP A 278 31.99 34.15 -3.94
C TRP A 278 31.90 32.66 -3.57
N VAL A 279 31.15 31.85 -4.33
CA VAL A 279 31.04 30.40 -4.13
C VAL A 279 32.01 29.71 -5.07
N LEU A 280 33.05 29.09 -4.50
CA LEU A 280 34.09 28.40 -5.27
C LEU A 280 33.61 27.07 -5.85
N GLU A 281 32.99 26.23 -5.01
CA GLU A 281 32.34 24.97 -5.42
C GLU A 281 31.09 24.71 -4.57
N PRO A 282 30.07 24.03 -5.12
CA PRO A 282 29.98 23.56 -6.50
C PRO A 282 29.59 24.68 -7.48
N ALA A 283 29.89 24.53 -8.78
CA ALA A 283 29.40 25.45 -9.83
C ALA A 283 27.86 25.50 -9.93
N GLY A 284 27.19 24.50 -9.37
CA GLY A 284 25.75 24.42 -9.21
C GLY A 284 25.35 23.08 -8.62
N PHE A 285 24.09 22.92 -8.27
CA PHE A 285 23.59 21.66 -7.73
C PHE A 285 22.16 21.38 -8.19
N GLN A 286 21.85 20.08 -8.24
CA GLN A 286 20.50 19.61 -8.52
C GLN A 286 19.63 19.83 -7.28
N ALA A 287 18.75 20.83 -7.35
CA ALA A 287 17.66 21.01 -6.40
C ALA A 287 16.36 20.39 -6.92
N PHE A 288 15.33 20.42 -6.09
CA PHE A 288 14.01 19.89 -6.42
C PHE A 288 12.93 20.83 -5.89
N ARG A 289 11.84 20.97 -6.64
CA ARG A 289 10.64 21.72 -6.23
C ARG A 289 9.41 20.82 -6.27
N CYS A 290 8.43 21.06 -5.42
CA CYS A 290 7.14 20.38 -5.52
C CYS A 290 6.26 21.07 -6.58
N SER A 291 5.56 20.29 -7.39
CA SER A 291 4.67 20.77 -8.45
C SER A 291 3.41 19.91 -8.51
N GLY A 292 2.23 20.52 -8.71
CA GLY A 292 0.94 19.83 -8.76
C GLY A 292 -0.02 20.23 -7.63
N GLY A 293 -1.26 19.73 -7.69
CA GLY A 293 -2.29 19.96 -6.66
C GLY A 293 -2.19 18.95 -5.50
N CYS A 294 -2.69 19.35 -4.32
CA CYS A 294 -2.84 18.52 -3.13
C CYS A 294 -4.30 18.09 -2.95
#